data_AF-A0A1A8SJZ8-F1
#
_entry.id   AF-A0A1A8SJZ8-F1
#
_cell.length_a   1.000
_cell.length_b   1.000
_cell.length_c   1.000
_cell.angle_alpha   90.00
_cell.angle_beta   90.00
_cell.angle_gamma   90.00
#
_symmetry.space_group_name_H-M   'P 1'
#
loop_
_entity.id
_entity.type
_entity.pdbx_description
1 polymer ?
#
loop_
_entity_poly.entity_id
_entity_poly.type
_entity_poly.pdbx_seq_one_letter_code
_entity_poly.pdbx_strand_id
1 'polypeptide(L)'
;MEADLLLSRDGSPWPESSRDEGIDSRGGSSPILRRHLVTAADSSHQSSSPARLQSFDRDKNISFLLKELDALRELNNKLQEELVQKEKKLQEKEVNEELKEEQREAQRWERPTLMLEEVLAAQKNRDQALMSRLLLANEERDEALLHARQLQQTAQVENICLQDSDVNIYKLLQNVCEADSVLEVQQFGSVLIQHLRLARQRRDDITAQEMKAVMEDRDKSVVECKRMEEDLLQRRDQWASQEELLMLRRERDAALEDKRQLEAELQALRVHHSSQSFAASFQSLLLSNPDPPLECSASQKTPSFQVQTLLVQLQQVSREKQSIEEKLQRKQEAEQEASEKVRRLERLVEVLRKKVGTGSLRVVI
;
A
#
# COMPACT_ATOMS: atom_id res chain seq x y z
N MET A 1 28.58 37.77 5.66
CA MET A 1 27.82 38.69 4.79
C MET A 1 26.40 38.18 4.78
N GLU A 2 25.56 38.84 5.56
CA GLU A 2 24.11 38.65 5.61
C GLU A 2 23.43 39.38 4.44
N ALA A 3 22.11 39.17 4.32
CA ALA A 3 21.11 39.86 3.51
C ALA A 3 21.05 39.42 2.02
N ASP A 4 19.90 39.16 1.39
CA ASP A 4 18.50 39.29 1.81
C ASP A 4 17.60 38.41 0.92
N LEU A 5 16.44 38.07 1.48
CA LEU A 5 15.26 37.52 0.81
C LEU A 5 14.69 38.52 -0.22
N LEU A 6 14.02 38.04 -1.28
CA LEU A 6 12.59 38.31 -1.54
C LEU A 6 12.07 37.69 -2.86
N LEU A 7 10.81 37.27 -2.76
CA LEU A 7 9.88 36.73 -3.75
C LEU A 7 9.67 37.58 -5.02
N SER A 8 9.35 36.90 -6.13
CA SER A 8 8.36 37.29 -7.15
C SER A 8 8.03 36.04 -8.00
N ARG A 9 6.81 35.50 -7.99
CA ARG A 9 5.52 35.96 -8.58
C ARG A 9 5.32 35.44 -10.02
N ASP A 10 4.26 34.62 -10.15
CA ASP A 10 3.35 34.32 -11.28
C ASP A 10 3.88 34.13 -12.71
N GLY A 11 3.36 33.09 -13.38
CA GLY A 11 3.57 32.90 -14.81
C GLY A 11 2.82 31.71 -15.44
N SER A 12 1.49 31.71 -15.38
CA SER A 12 0.66 30.98 -16.36
C SER A 12 0.65 31.75 -17.69
N PRO A 13 0.64 31.09 -18.87
CA PRO A 13 0.23 31.78 -20.09
C PRO A 13 -0.74 30.97 -20.96
N TRP A 14 -1.94 31.51 -21.10
CA TRP A 14 -2.65 31.69 -22.38
C TRP A 14 -2.97 33.20 -22.46
N PRO A 15 -3.37 33.84 -23.60
CA PRO A 15 -3.96 33.27 -24.82
C PRO A 15 -3.58 33.97 -26.17
N GLU A 16 -4.29 33.56 -27.24
CA GLU A 16 -4.54 34.26 -28.54
C GLU A 16 -3.36 34.38 -29.54
N SER A 17 -3.49 34.26 -30.87
CA SER A 17 -4.60 34.29 -31.84
C SER A 17 -4.02 33.87 -33.20
N SER A 18 -4.80 33.21 -34.06
CA SER A 18 -4.77 33.48 -35.52
C SER A 18 -5.88 32.71 -36.25
N ARG A 19 -6.79 33.49 -36.85
CA ARG A 19 -7.67 33.06 -37.94
C ARG A 19 -6.86 32.97 -39.23
N ASP A 20 -7.11 31.96 -40.07
CA ASP A 20 -7.25 32.17 -41.51
C ASP A 20 -8.08 31.07 -42.19
N GLU A 21 -8.66 31.42 -43.32
CA GLU A 21 -9.80 30.82 -44.03
C GLU A 21 -9.58 29.45 -44.69
N GLY A 22 -10.70 28.77 -44.99
CA GLY A 22 -10.71 27.53 -45.78
C GLY A 22 -12.09 26.91 -45.97
N ILE A 23 -12.82 27.42 -46.96
CA ILE A 23 -14.09 26.99 -47.57
C ILE A 23 -14.24 25.45 -47.73
N ASP A 24 -15.39 24.87 -47.32
CA ASP A 24 -16.28 24.12 -48.23
C ASP A 24 -17.62 23.62 -47.61
N SER A 25 -18.69 24.29 -48.06
CA SER A 25 -20.03 23.84 -48.47
C SER A 25 -20.56 22.41 -48.20
N ARG A 26 -21.73 22.32 -47.54
CA ARG A 26 -23.03 21.71 -47.99
C ARG A 26 -23.85 21.33 -46.76
N GLY A 27 -24.93 22.05 -46.42
CA GLY A 27 -26.27 21.86 -46.98
C GLY A 27 -27.17 21.19 -45.91
N GLY A 28 -28.40 21.62 -45.60
CA GLY A 28 -29.19 22.73 -46.07
C GLY A 28 -30.42 22.94 -45.18
N SER A 29 -30.90 24.19 -45.23
CA SER A 29 -32.32 24.58 -45.31
C SER A 29 -33.25 24.30 -44.12
N SER A 30 -33.39 25.31 -43.26
CA SER A 30 -34.70 25.71 -42.73
C SER A 30 -35.42 26.59 -43.77
N PRO A 31 -36.77 26.59 -43.87
CA PRO A 31 -37.48 27.66 -44.54
C PRO A 31 -38.02 28.71 -43.56
N ILE A 32 -37.70 29.96 -43.88
CA ILE A 32 -38.36 31.21 -43.48
C ILE A 32 -39.56 31.45 -44.42
N LEU A 33 -40.48 32.36 -44.02
CA LEU A 33 -41.34 33.27 -44.81
C LEU A 33 -42.83 33.07 -44.49
N ARG A 34 -43.70 34.07 -44.37
CA ARG A 34 -43.64 35.54 -44.31
C ARG A 34 -45.07 35.98 -44.01
N ARG A 35 -45.23 37.09 -43.27
CA ARG A 35 -46.46 37.89 -43.26
C ARG A 35 -46.80 38.41 -44.66
N HIS A 36 -48.09 38.52 -44.99
CA HIS A 36 -48.63 39.66 -45.74
C HIS A 36 -50.09 39.93 -45.36
N LEU A 37 -50.37 41.21 -45.11
CA LEU A 37 -51.67 41.87 -44.89
C LEU A 37 -52.49 41.97 -46.17
N VAL A 38 -53.82 41.96 -46.07
CA VAL A 38 -54.75 42.77 -46.89
C VAL A 38 -55.96 43.20 -46.02
N THR A 39 -56.42 44.42 -46.30
CA THR A 39 -57.34 45.28 -45.55
C THR A 39 -58.67 45.46 -46.32
N ALA A 40 -59.78 45.59 -45.57
CA ALA A 40 -61.08 46.25 -45.83
C ALA A 40 -61.88 46.01 -47.14
N ALA A 41 -63.15 45.59 -47.00
CA ALA A 41 -64.33 46.47 -47.08
C ALA A 41 -65.66 45.67 -47.10
N ASP A 42 -66.58 46.09 -46.22
CA ASP A 42 -68.04 46.10 -46.25
C ASP A 42 -68.88 45.02 -46.96
N SER A 43 -69.77 44.40 -46.18
CA SER A 43 -71.17 44.16 -46.57
C SER A 43 -71.97 43.77 -45.32
N SER A 44 -72.54 44.76 -44.64
CA SER A 44 -73.62 44.58 -43.70
C SER A 44 -74.82 43.96 -44.42
N HIS A 45 -75.28 42.77 -44.03
CA HIS A 45 -76.72 42.45 -44.09
C HIS A 45 -77.11 41.41 -43.03
N GLN A 46 -78.09 41.86 -42.25
CA GLN A 46 -78.89 41.17 -41.26
C GLN A 46 -79.39 39.81 -41.72
N SER A 47 -79.35 38.82 -40.82
CA SER A 47 -80.42 37.83 -40.70
C SER A 47 -80.32 37.09 -39.38
N SER A 48 -81.19 37.51 -38.46
CA SER A 48 -81.46 36.86 -37.20
C SER A 48 -82.10 35.48 -37.40
N SER A 49 -81.56 34.50 -36.65
CA SER A 49 -82.13 33.20 -36.25
C SER A 49 -82.50 32.21 -37.36
N PRO A 50 -81.57 31.28 -37.67
CA PRO A 50 -81.53 29.96 -37.00
C PRO A 50 -80.17 29.63 -36.35
N ALA A 51 -79.31 30.64 -36.18
CA ALA A 51 -77.93 30.50 -35.70
C ALA A 51 -77.80 29.90 -34.29
N ARG A 52 -78.82 30.03 -33.44
CA ARG A 52 -78.74 29.71 -32.01
C ARG A 52 -78.68 28.19 -31.73
N LEU A 53 -79.31 27.34 -32.54
CA LEU A 53 -79.28 25.88 -32.32
C LEU A 53 -78.03 25.22 -32.90
N GLN A 54 -77.52 25.69 -34.06
CA GLN A 54 -76.24 25.24 -34.60
C GLN A 54 -75.03 25.82 -33.85
N SER A 55 -75.16 27.00 -33.23
CA SER A 55 -74.10 27.55 -32.38
C SER A 55 -73.87 26.67 -31.17
N PHE A 56 -74.93 26.18 -30.50
CA PHE A 56 -74.76 25.32 -29.32
C PHE A 56 -73.99 24.02 -29.60
N ASP A 57 -74.18 23.36 -30.74
CA ASP A 57 -73.41 22.17 -31.09
C ASP A 57 -71.98 22.49 -31.55
N ARG A 58 -71.76 23.65 -32.20
CA ARG A 58 -70.42 24.17 -32.47
C ARG A 58 -69.68 24.51 -31.17
N ASP A 59 -70.36 25.15 -30.22
CA ASP A 59 -69.80 25.55 -28.92
C ASP A 59 -69.44 24.32 -28.06
N LYS A 60 -70.24 23.25 -28.12
CA LYS A 60 -69.88 21.96 -27.52
C LYS A 60 -68.62 21.36 -28.17
N ASN A 61 -68.55 21.31 -29.50
CA ASN A 61 -67.37 20.82 -30.21
C ASN A 61 -66.13 21.66 -29.89
N ILE A 62 -66.28 22.99 -29.84
CA ILE A 62 -65.23 23.92 -29.41
C ILE A 62 -64.78 23.59 -27.97
N SER A 63 -65.71 23.33 -27.05
CA SER A 63 -65.37 22.98 -25.66
C SER A 63 -64.66 21.62 -25.53
N PHE A 64 -65.02 20.62 -26.34
CA PHE A 64 -64.32 19.34 -26.37
C PHE A 64 -62.90 19.49 -26.91
N LEU A 65 -62.74 20.24 -28.02
CA LEU A 65 -61.42 20.54 -28.59
C LEU A 65 -60.53 21.33 -27.62
N LEU A 66 -61.09 22.28 -26.86
CA LEU A 66 -60.35 22.99 -25.83
C LEU A 66 -59.89 22.07 -24.70
N LYS A 67 -60.77 21.17 -24.22
CA LYS A 67 -60.41 20.18 -23.19
C LYS A 67 -59.34 19.20 -23.67
N GLU A 68 -59.43 18.74 -24.91
CA GLU A 68 -58.40 17.89 -25.52
C GLU A 68 -57.09 18.66 -25.65
N LEU A 69 -57.14 19.92 -26.06
CA LEU A 69 -55.97 20.78 -26.18
C LEU A 69 -55.32 21.05 -24.80
N ASP A 70 -56.12 21.25 -23.76
CA ASP A 70 -55.64 21.39 -22.39
C ASP A 70 -55.04 20.08 -21.86
N ALA A 71 -55.67 18.93 -22.13
CA ALA A 71 -55.10 17.62 -21.80
C ALA A 71 -53.77 17.36 -22.52
N LEU A 72 -53.65 17.78 -23.79
CA LEU A 72 -52.40 17.72 -24.55
C LEU A 72 -51.32 18.65 -23.99
N ARG A 73 -51.69 19.85 -23.52
CA ARG A 73 -50.76 20.76 -22.83
C ARG A 73 -50.27 20.17 -21.51
N GLU A 74 -51.15 19.60 -20.71
CA GLU A 74 -50.78 18.92 -19.46
C GLU A 74 -49.84 17.75 -19.73
N LEU A 75 -50.12 16.93 -20.76
CA LEU A 75 -49.25 15.82 -21.14
C LEU A 75 -47.89 16.33 -21.64
N ASN A 76 -47.85 17.40 -22.43
CA ASN A 76 -46.60 18.00 -22.91
C ASN A 76 -45.76 18.54 -21.75
N ASN A 77 -46.38 19.23 -20.80
CA ASN A 77 -45.71 19.71 -19.58
C ASN A 77 -45.13 18.55 -18.77
N LYS A 78 -45.89 17.46 -18.57
CA LYS A 78 -45.39 16.25 -17.88
C LYS A 78 -44.20 15.63 -18.60
N LEU A 79 -44.25 15.54 -19.93
CA LEU A 79 -43.13 15.01 -20.72
C LEU A 79 -41.89 15.92 -20.67
N GLN A 80 -42.08 17.24 -20.64
CA GLN A 80 -40.98 18.19 -20.45
C GLN A 80 -40.34 18.04 -19.06
N GLU A 81 -41.13 17.90 -18.00
CA GLU A 81 -40.63 17.62 -16.65
C GLU A 81 -39.86 16.30 -16.59
N GLU A 82 -40.39 15.23 -17.20
CA GLU A 82 -39.70 13.94 -17.29
C GLU A 82 -38.39 14.03 -18.07
N LEU A 83 -38.35 14.81 -19.14
CA LEU A 83 -37.14 15.04 -19.95
C LEU A 83 -36.08 15.74 -19.10
N VAL A 84 -36.43 16.85 -18.44
CA VAL A 84 -35.51 17.58 -17.55
C VAL A 84 -35.03 16.71 -16.39
N GLN A 85 -35.90 15.87 -15.82
CA GLN A 85 -35.51 14.92 -14.79
C GLN A 85 -34.52 13.85 -15.31
N LYS A 86 -34.74 13.33 -16.52
CA LYS A 86 -33.81 12.37 -17.15
C LYS A 86 -32.49 13.02 -17.50
N GLU A 87 -32.49 14.26 -17.98
CA GLU A 87 -31.29 15.04 -18.29
C GLU A 87 -30.44 15.26 -17.04
N LYS A 88 -31.05 15.67 -15.92
CA LYS A 88 -30.34 15.78 -14.62
C LYS A 88 -29.74 14.46 -14.18
N LYS A 89 -30.49 13.35 -14.29
CA LYS A 89 -29.99 12.01 -13.94
C LYS A 89 -28.86 11.54 -14.86
N LEU A 90 -28.83 11.97 -16.12
CA LEU A 90 -27.73 11.68 -17.03
C LEU A 90 -26.49 12.48 -16.65
N GLN A 91 -26.62 13.79 -16.40
CA GLN A 91 -25.52 14.64 -15.93
C GLN A 91 -24.93 14.13 -14.61
N GLU A 92 -25.78 13.73 -13.66
CA GLU A 92 -25.31 13.12 -12.39
C GLU A 92 -24.54 11.83 -12.62
N LYS A 93 -24.93 11.00 -13.60
CA LYS A 93 -24.21 9.77 -13.93
C LYS A 93 -22.87 10.05 -14.61
N GLU A 94 -22.85 11.00 -15.54
CA GLU A 94 -21.65 11.44 -16.26
C GLU A 94 -20.58 11.92 -15.28
N VAL A 95 -20.91 12.85 -14.38
CA VAL A 95 -19.99 13.32 -13.34
C VAL A 95 -19.53 12.18 -12.42
N ASN A 96 -20.44 11.27 -12.05
CA ASN A 96 -20.07 10.11 -11.22
C ASN A 96 -19.15 9.12 -11.94
N GLU A 97 -19.23 9.02 -13.27
CA GLU A 97 -18.34 8.19 -14.08
C GLU A 97 -16.97 8.86 -14.22
N GLU A 98 -16.92 10.17 -14.49
CA GLU A 98 -15.68 10.97 -14.50
C GLU A 98 -14.92 10.87 -13.18
N LEU A 99 -15.59 11.06 -12.04
CA LEU A 99 -14.95 10.95 -10.72
C LEU A 99 -14.39 9.54 -10.46
N LYS A 100 -15.06 8.49 -10.93
CA LYS A 100 -14.55 7.12 -10.84
C LYS A 100 -13.37 6.89 -11.77
N GLU A 101 -13.32 7.56 -12.91
CA GLU A 101 -12.18 7.54 -13.83
C GLU A 101 -10.96 8.20 -13.20
N GLU A 102 -11.12 9.41 -12.69
CA GLU A 102 -10.06 10.14 -11.98
C GLU A 102 -9.53 9.32 -10.78
N GLN A 103 -10.41 8.70 -10.00
CA GLN A 103 -9.98 7.85 -8.89
C GLN A 103 -9.17 6.64 -9.36
N ARG A 104 -9.58 5.99 -10.46
CA ARG A 104 -8.82 4.88 -11.06
C ARG A 104 -7.47 5.36 -11.59
N GLU A 105 -7.40 6.55 -12.16
CA GLU A 105 -6.15 7.14 -12.65
C GLU A 105 -5.20 7.50 -11.51
N ALA A 106 -5.70 8.15 -10.45
CA ALA A 106 -4.93 8.41 -9.24
C ALA A 106 -4.30 7.11 -8.69
N GLN A 107 -5.10 6.04 -8.56
CA GLN A 107 -4.63 4.72 -8.12
C GLN A 107 -3.56 4.11 -9.05
N ARG A 108 -3.64 4.36 -10.36
CA ARG A 108 -2.60 3.92 -11.30
C ARG A 108 -1.27 4.64 -11.07
N TRP A 109 -1.32 5.91 -10.64
CA TRP A 109 -0.15 6.74 -10.38
C TRP A 109 0.41 6.62 -8.95
N GLU A 110 -0.33 6.06 -8.00
CA GLU A 110 0.14 5.84 -6.62
C GLU A 110 1.44 5.05 -6.56
N ARG A 111 1.49 3.85 -7.19
CA ARG A 111 2.68 2.99 -7.13
C ARG A 111 3.91 3.61 -7.81
N PRO A 112 3.82 4.12 -9.06
CA PRO A 112 4.96 4.79 -9.69
C PRO A 112 5.46 6.01 -8.90
N THR A 113 4.56 6.80 -8.30
CA THR A 113 4.94 7.96 -7.49
C THR A 113 5.72 7.55 -6.25
N LEU A 114 5.24 6.54 -5.51
CA LEU A 114 5.95 5.99 -4.35
C LEU A 114 7.33 5.42 -4.74
N MET A 115 7.41 4.67 -5.84
CA MET A 115 8.69 4.15 -6.33
C MET A 115 9.68 5.28 -6.70
N LEU A 116 9.19 6.36 -7.29
CA LEU A 116 10.03 7.52 -7.60
C LEU A 116 10.56 8.19 -6.33
N GLU A 117 9.70 8.37 -5.33
CA GLU A 117 10.09 8.91 -4.02
C GLU A 117 11.16 8.04 -3.34
N GLU A 118 10.99 6.72 -3.35
CA GLU A 118 11.97 5.77 -2.81
C GLU A 118 13.32 5.85 -3.55
N VAL A 119 13.30 5.91 -4.89
CA VAL A 119 14.53 6.05 -5.70
C VAL A 119 15.22 7.38 -5.41
N LEU A 120 14.46 8.48 -5.30
CA LEU A 120 15.01 9.79 -4.96
C LEU A 120 15.62 9.81 -3.56
N ALA A 121 14.95 9.19 -2.58
CA ALA A 121 15.48 9.07 -1.22
C ALA A 121 16.76 8.21 -1.19
N ALA A 122 16.76 7.07 -1.87
CA ALA A 122 17.92 6.20 -2.00
C ALA A 122 19.10 6.93 -2.66
N GLN A 123 18.84 7.74 -3.69
CA GLN A 123 19.86 8.54 -4.36
C GLN A 123 20.46 9.59 -3.43
N LYS A 124 19.63 10.33 -2.67
CA LYS A 124 20.10 11.29 -1.67
C LYS A 124 20.99 10.61 -0.62
N ASN A 125 20.57 9.44 -0.12
CA ASN A 125 21.36 8.66 0.83
C ASN A 125 22.71 8.21 0.25
N ARG A 126 22.72 7.78 -1.02
CA ARG A 126 23.95 7.41 -1.73
C ARG A 126 24.90 8.59 -1.86
N ASP A 127 24.40 9.75 -2.26
CA ASP A 127 25.21 10.95 -2.47
C ASP A 127 25.76 11.48 -1.14
N GLN A 128 24.97 11.42 -0.06
CA GLN A 128 25.43 11.71 1.29
C GLN A 128 26.54 10.75 1.75
N ALA A 129 26.39 9.45 1.51
CA ALA A 129 27.40 8.45 1.85
C ALA A 129 28.69 8.61 1.03
N LEU A 130 28.59 9.05 -0.22
CA LEU A 130 29.74 9.37 -1.05
C LEU A 130 30.47 10.61 -0.54
N MET A 131 29.73 11.68 -0.19
CA MET A 131 30.31 12.88 0.39
C MET A 131 31.01 12.59 1.72
N SER A 132 30.37 11.82 2.63
CA SER A 132 30.99 11.46 3.91
C SER A 132 32.26 10.62 3.72
N ARG A 133 32.24 9.66 2.79
CA ARG A 133 33.43 8.85 2.48
C ARG A 133 34.57 9.67 1.88
N LEU A 134 34.25 10.64 1.02
CA LEU A 134 35.25 11.53 0.43
C LEU A 134 35.86 12.46 1.48
N LEU A 135 35.05 12.98 2.40
CA LEU A 135 35.53 13.78 3.52
C LEU A 135 36.47 12.98 4.43
N LEU A 136 36.06 11.77 4.85
CA LEU A 136 36.91 10.88 5.65
C LEU A 136 38.22 10.54 4.94
N ALA A 137 38.19 10.21 3.66
CA ALA A 137 39.42 9.95 2.90
C ALA A 137 40.35 11.16 2.82
N ASN A 138 39.79 12.38 2.81
CA ASN A 138 40.59 13.60 2.88
C ASN A 138 41.18 13.83 4.26
N GLU A 139 40.39 13.61 5.32
CA GLU A 139 40.85 13.69 6.71
C GLU A 139 41.99 12.69 6.96
N GLU A 140 41.81 11.41 6.60
CA GLU A 140 42.85 10.37 6.71
C GLU A 140 44.12 10.73 5.93
N ARG A 141 43.98 11.29 4.72
CA ARG A 141 45.10 11.76 3.91
C ARG A 141 45.84 12.91 4.60
N ASP A 142 45.11 13.87 5.15
CA ASP A 142 45.69 15.02 5.84
C ASP A 142 46.37 14.61 7.16
N GLU A 143 45.79 13.68 7.92
CA GLU A 143 46.41 13.06 9.09
C GLU A 143 47.68 12.31 8.73
N ALA A 144 47.65 11.49 7.67
CA ALA A 144 48.84 10.78 7.19
C ALA A 144 49.96 11.74 6.77
N LEU A 145 49.61 12.86 6.11
CA LEU A 145 50.59 13.90 5.76
C LEU A 145 51.16 14.59 7.00
N LEU A 146 50.34 14.86 8.02
CA LEU A 146 50.80 15.43 9.28
C LEU A 146 51.75 14.45 10.00
N HIS A 147 51.37 13.18 10.10
CA HIS A 147 52.22 12.14 10.69
C HIS A 147 53.54 11.97 9.93
N ALA A 148 53.51 11.95 8.59
CA ALA A 148 54.73 11.85 7.78
C ALA A 148 55.68 13.05 8.00
N ARG A 149 55.13 14.27 8.09
CA ARG A 149 55.92 15.47 8.40
C ARG A 149 56.50 15.45 9.80
N GLN A 150 55.72 15.03 10.80
CA GLN A 150 56.20 14.87 12.18
C GLN A 150 57.34 13.85 12.25
N LEU A 151 57.18 12.71 11.59
CA LEU A 151 58.18 11.64 11.57
C LEU A 151 59.46 12.06 10.84
N GLN A 152 59.34 12.88 9.79
CA GLN A 152 60.50 13.51 9.14
C GLN A 152 61.23 14.47 10.08
N GLN A 153 60.50 15.27 10.87
CA GLN A 153 61.09 16.17 11.86
C GLN A 153 61.74 15.39 13.01
N THR A 154 61.11 14.33 13.53
CA THR A 154 61.71 13.50 14.58
C THR A 154 62.94 12.77 14.06
N ALA A 155 62.92 12.19 12.86
CA ALA A 155 64.09 11.54 12.28
C ALA A 155 65.29 12.49 12.07
N GLN A 156 65.03 13.78 11.79
CA GLN A 156 66.09 14.81 11.74
C GLN A 156 66.66 15.11 13.14
N VAL A 157 65.84 15.04 14.19
CA VAL A 157 66.26 15.29 15.59
C VAL A 157 66.89 14.04 16.24
N GLU A 158 66.39 12.84 15.95
CA GLU A 158 66.87 11.56 16.47
C GLU A 158 68.25 11.19 15.91
N ASN A 159 68.58 11.60 14.67
CA ASN A 159 69.96 11.52 14.17
C ASN A 159 70.96 12.32 15.03
N ILE A 160 70.50 13.23 15.88
CA ILE A 160 71.31 14.03 16.81
C ILE A 160 71.28 13.43 18.23
N CYS A 161 70.35 12.51 18.54
CA CYS A 161 70.01 12.11 19.91
C CYS A 161 69.87 10.59 20.06
N LEU A 162 70.98 9.84 19.97
CA LEU A 162 71.05 8.46 20.46
C LEU A 162 72.27 8.29 21.35
N GLN A 163 72.10 8.69 22.60
CA GLN A 163 72.81 8.08 23.71
C GLN A 163 71.79 7.79 24.81
N ASP A 164 71.27 6.56 24.76
CA ASP A 164 70.53 5.92 25.85
C ASP A 164 71.35 6.05 27.12
N SER A 165 70.90 6.92 28.01
CA SER A 165 71.36 6.90 29.38
C SER A 165 70.12 7.03 30.24
N ASP A 166 69.80 5.94 30.93
CA ASP A 166 68.82 5.87 32.03
C ASP A 166 69.33 6.72 33.20
N VAL A 167 69.53 8.02 32.95
CA VAL A 167 69.97 8.99 33.95
C VAL A 167 68.74 9.34 34.76
N ASN A 168 68.80 9.06 36.06
CA ASN A 168 67.77 9.46 36.99
C ASN A 168 67.47 10.97 36.85
N ILE A 169 66.18 11.34 36.75
CA ILE A 169 65.70 12.73 36.57
C ILE A 169 66.34 13.69 37.58
N TYR A 170 66.52 13.25 38.83
CA TYR A 170 67.14 14.08 39.86
C TYR A 170 68.62 14.38 39.56
N LYS A 171 69.37 13.39 39.06
CA LYS A 171 70.76 13.59 38.63
C LYS A 171 70.82 14.48 37.40
N LEU A 172 69.87 14.33 36.48
CA LEU A 172 69.82 15.14 35.26
C LEU A 172 69.53 16.61 35.57
N LEU A 173 68.59 16.88 36.49
CA LEU A 173 68.31 18.23 36.99
C LEU A 173 69.52 18.83 37.72
N GLN A 174 70.20 18.03 38.54
CA GLN A 174 71.42 18.46 39.22
C GLN A 174 72.52 18.81 38.20
N ASN A 175 72.74 17.96 37.19
CA ASN A 175 73.72 18.20 36.13
C ASN A 175 73.38 19.43 35.26
N VAL A 176 72.09 19.75 35.06
CA VAL A 176 71.67 21.02 34.40
C VAL A 176 72.03 22.23 35.26
N CYS A 177 71.87 22.14 36.58
CA CYS A 177 72.21 23.21 37.52
C CYS A 177 73.72 23.40 37.71
N GLU A 178 74.49 22.32 37.60
CA GLU A 178 75.96 22.30 37.76
C GLU A 178 76.72 22.46 36.43
N ALA A 179 76.02 22.58 35.30
CA ALA A 179 76.64 22.73 33.98
C ALA A 179 77.33 24.09 33.83
N ASP A 180 78.62 24.07 33.47
CA ASP A 180 79.44 25.27 33.27
C ASP A 180 79.36 25.80 31.83
N SER A 181 78.69 25.07 30.94
CA SER A 181 78.55 25.43 29.53
C SER A 181 77.10 25.33 29.02
N VAL A 182 76.77 26.20 28.07
CA VAL A 182 75.45 26.20 27.39
C VAL A 182 75.19 24.88 26.66
N LEU A 183 76.26 24.24 26.15
CA LEU A 183 76.17 22.97 25.43
C LEU A 183 75.77 21.82 26.37
N GLU A 184 76.32 21.76 27.58
CA GLU A 184 75.96 20.76 28.59
C GLU A 184 74.52 20.95 29.08
N VAL A 185 74.10 22.20 29.32
CA VAL A 185 72.69 22.52 29.65
C VAL A 185 71.76 22.02 28.55
N GLN A 186 72.12 22.19 27.28
CA GLN A 186 71.32 21.74 26.15
C GLN A 186 71.27 20.21 26.04
N GLN A 187 72.38 19.52 26.30
CA GLN A 187 72.46 18.05 26.28
C GLN A 187 71.67 17.42 27.43
N PHE A 188 71.84 17.89 28.67
CA PHE A 188 71.07 17.36 29.78
C PHE A 188 69.59 17.79 29.70
N GLY A 189 69.32 18.99 29.19
CA GLY A 189 67.97 19.50 28.93
C GLY A 189 67.22 18.69 27.86
N SER A 190 67.88 18.24 26.80
CA SER A 190 67.22 17.41 25.76
C SER A 190 66.77 16.06 26.31
N VAL A 191 67.61 15.41 27.11
CA VAL A 191 67.27 14.15 27.80
C VAL A 191 66.10 14.35 28.78
N LEU A 192 66.05 15.50 29.48
CA LEU A 192 64.95 15.81 30.42
C LEU A 192 63.62 16.00 29.69
N ILE A 193 63.64 16.70 28.55
CA ILE A 193 62.48 16.89 27.68
C ILE A 193 62.01 15.54 27.13
N GLN A 194 62.93 14.66 26.75
CA GLN A 194 62.61 13.32 26.28
C GLN A 194 61.91 12.49 27.37
N HIS A 195 62.43 12.50 28.62
CA HIS A 195 61.78 11.85 29.75
C HIS A 195 60.37 12.37 30.01
N LEU A 196 60.17 13.70 29.94
CA LEU A 196 58.85 14.31 30.10
C LEU A 196 57.87 13.86 29.00
N ARG A 197 58.33 13.80 27.74
CA ARG A 197 57.51 13.33 26.61
C ARG A 197 57.11 11.87 26.80
N LEU A 198 58.05 10.99 27.14
CA LEU A 198 57.77 9.57 27.41
C LEU A 198 56.81 9.39 28.57
N ALA A 199 56.94 10.18 29.65
CA ALA A 199 56.01 10.13 30.77
C ALA A 199 54.59 10.58 30.39
N ARG A 200 54.46 11.62 29.54
CA ARG A 200 53.16 12.05 29.00
C ARG A 200 52.56 11.00 28.09
N GLN A 201 53.34 10.47 27.15
CA GLN A 201 52.89 9.42 26.24
C GLN A 201 52.41 8.19 27.02
N ARG A 202 53.17 7.74 28.03
CA ARG A 202 52.74 6.61 28.88
C ARG A 202 51.41 6.88 29.59
N ARG A 203 51.18 8.12 30.05
CA ARG A 203 49.90 8.49 30.66
C ARG A 203 48.76 8.44 29.64
N ASP A 204 48.99 8.96 28.44
CA ASP A 204 48.00 8.95 27.37
C ASP A 204 47.68 7.50 26.93
N ASP A 205 48.69 6.63 26.87
CA ASP A 205 48.54 5.19 26.60
C ASP A 205 47.71 4.48 27.69
N ILE A 206 47.96 4.79 28.97
CA ILE A 206 47.17 4.25 30.09
C ILE A 206 45.71 4.69 29.94
N THR A 207 45.45 5.98 29.70
CA THR A 207 44.10 6.50 29.53
C THR A 207 43.39 5.86 28.32
N ALA A 208 44.11 5.62 27.22
CA ALA A 208 43.55 4.93 26.06
C ALA A 208 43.18 3.47 26.39
N GLN A 209 44.03 2.75 27.14
CA GLN A 209 43.75 1.38 27.59
C GLN A 209 42.56 1.34 28.56
N GLU A 210 42.46 2.28 29.49
CA GLU A 210 41.31 2.40 30.40
C GLU A 210 40.01 2.66 29.65
N MET A 211 40.01 3.60 28.70
CA MET A 211 38.84 3.87 27.86
C MET A 211 38.42 2.64 27.06
N LYS A 212 39.40 1.91 26.51
CA LYS A 212 39.15 0.65 25.78
C LYS A 212 38.51 -0.40 26.68
N ALA A 213 39.02 -0.61 27.89
CA ALA A 213 38.45 -1.54 28.86
C ALA A 213 37.00 -1.17 29.22
N VAL A 214 36.71 0.12 29.46
CA VAL A 214 35.36 0.61 29.73
C VAL A 214 34.40 0.36 28.56
N MET A 215 34.85 0.58 27.33
CA MET A 215 34.04 0.29 26.14
C MET A 215 33.75 -1.20 25.99
N GLU A 216 34.76 -2.05 26.18
CA GLU A 216 34.59 -3.51 26.12
C GLU A 216 33.60 -4.00 27.18
N ASP A 217 33.65 -3.47 28.41
CA ASP A 217 32.72 -3.84 29.46
C ASP A 217 31.29 -3.36 29.19
N ARG A 218 31.12 -2.15 28.67
CA ARG A 218 29.82 -1.66 28.19
C ARG A 218 29.24 -2.58 27.12
N ASP A 219 30.04 -2.94 26.12
CA ASP A 219 29.58 -3.76 25.00
C ASP A 219 29.21 -5.17 25.46
N LYS A 220 29.96 -5.76 26.40
CA LYS A 220 29.58 -7.02 27.08
C LYS A 220 28.23 -6.89 27.77
N SER A 221 28.01 -5.85 28.57
CA SER A 221 26.74 -5.63 29.25
C SER A 221 25.57 -5.43 28.27
N VAL A 222 25.78 -4.73 27.16
CA VAL A 222 24.76 -4.58 26.11
C VAL A 222 24.39 -5.92 25.48
N VAL A 223 25.38 -6.79 25.22
CA VAL A 223 25.12 -8.14 24.71
C VAL A 223 24.35 -8.98 25.73
N GLU A 224 24.69 -8.90 27.01
CA GLU A 224 23.96 -9.57 28.08
C GLU A 224 22.51 -9.08 28.19
N CYS A 225 22.27 -7.77 28.14
CA CYS A 225 20.92 -7.20 28.14
C CYS A 225 20.09 -7.69 26.95
N LYS A 226 20.65 -7.69 25.74
CA LYS A 226 19.95 -8.20 24.54
C LYS A 226 19.56 -9.66 24.67
N ARG A 227 20.47 -10.51 25.18
CA ARG A 227 20.17 -11.93 25.43
C ARG A 227 19.03 -12.10 26.43
N MET A 228 19.05 -11.32 27.52
CA MET A 228 17.98 -11.36 28.51
C MET A 228 16.63 -10.89 27.94
N GLU A 229 16.62 -9.87 27.08
CA GLU A 229 15.41 -9.43 26.37
C GLU A 229 14.86 -10.52 25.44
N GLU A 230 15.73 -11.18 24.68
CA GLU A 230 15.36 -12.32 23.81
C GLU A 230 14.75 -13.47 24.63
N ASP A 231 15.36 -13.83 25.76
CA ASP A 231 14.85 -14.87 26.66
C ASP A 231 13.47 -14.51 27.24
N LEU A 232 13.25 -13.23 27.58
CA LEU A 232 11.95 -12.76 28.07
C LEU A 232 10.87 -12.82 26.99
N LEU A 233 11.21 -12.45 25.75
CA LEU A 233 10.29 -12.56 24.61
C LEU A 233 9.93 -14.03 24.35
N GLN A 234 10.92 -14.92 24.32
CA GLN A 234 10.68 -16.36 24.15
C GLN A 234 9.77 -16.92 25.25
N ARG A 235 9.99 -16.53 26.51
CA ARG A 235 9.12 -16.95 27.63
C ARG A 235 7.70 -16.42 27.45
N ARG A 236 7.54 -15.15 27.06
CA ARG A 236 6.21 -14.56 26.81
C ARG A 236 5.47 -15.32 25.72
N ASP A 237 6.15 -15.64 24.63
CA ASP A 237 5.55 -16.36 23.49
C ASP A 237 5.20 -17.81 23.86
N GLN A 238 6.02 -18.46 24.72
CA GLN A 238 5.69 -19.77 25.32
C GLN A 238 4.43 -19.70 26.19
N TRP A 239 4.30 -18.67 27.04
CA TRP A 239 3.11 -18.46 27.86
C TRP A 239 1.86 -18.23 27.01
N ALA A 240 1.95 -17.39 25.97
CA ALA A 240 0.85 -17.14 25.04
C ALA A 240 0.41 -18.44 24.34
N SER A 241 1.36 -19.22 23.84
CA SER A 241 1.08 -20.53 23.21
C SER A 241 0.43 -21.50 24.19
N GLN A 242 0.87 -21.53 25.45
CA GLN A 242 0.28 -22.38 26.48
C GLN A 242 -1.15 -21.96 26.82
N GLU A 243 -1.42 -20.66 26.87
CA GLU A 243 -2.75 -20.11 27.12
C GLU A 243 -3.72 -20.43 25.98
N GLU A 244 -3.28 -20.29 24.72
CA GLU A 244 -4.05 -20.69 23.54
C GLU A 244 -4.41 -22.19 23.58
N LEU A 245 -3.46 -23.06 23.94
CA LEU A 245 -3.73 -24.49 24.09
C LEU A 245 -4.77 -24.79 25.18
N LEU A 246 -4.75 -24.04 26.28
CA LEU A 246 -5.76 -24.17 27.33
C LEU A 246 -7.14 -23.68 26.86
N MET A 247 -7.20 -22.61 26.08
CA MET A 247 -8.44 -22.13 25.47
C MET A 247 -9.03 -23.15 24.50
N LEU A 248 -8.23 -23.67 23.57
CA LEU A 248 -8.65 -24.71 22.63
C LEU A 248 -9.12 -25.98 23.36
N ARG A 249 -8.48 -26.34 24.48
CA ARG A 249 -8.94 -27.48 25.30
C ARG A 249 -10.34 -27.24 25.87
N ARG A 250 -10.61 -26.05 26.40
CA ARG A 250 -11.92 -25.67 26.95
C ARG A 250 -13.01 -25.66 25.87
N GLU A 251 -12.72 -25.07 24.71
CA GLU A 251 -13.64 -25.06 23.57
C GLU A 251 -13.96 -26.48 23.08
N ARG A 252 -12.96 -27.34 23.00
CA ARG A 252 -13.13 -28.76 22.65
C ARG A 252 -13.98 -29.49 23.69
N ASP A 253 -13.76 -29.25 24.99
CA ASP A 253 -14.59 -29.84 26.05
C ASP A 253 -16.05 -29.37 25.95
N ALA A 254 -16.30 -28.07 25.75
CA ALA A 254 -17.64 -27.52 25.55
C ALA A 254 -18.33 -28.13 24.32
N ALA A 255 -17.64 -28.22 23.18
CA ALA A 255 -18.20 -28.82 21.97
C ALA A 255 -18.54 -30.32 22.15
N LEU A 256 -17.77 -31.04 22.97
CA LEU A 256 -18.08 -32.44 23.31
C LEU A 256 -19.33 -32.54 24.20
N GLU A 257 -19.53 -31.58 25.10
CA GLU A 257 -20.74 -31.50 25.92
C GLU A 257 -21.97 -31.19 25.06
N ASP A 258 -21.90 -30.20 24.17
CA ASP A 258 -22.97 -29.87 23.22
C ASP A 258 -23.33 -31.09 22.34
N LYS A 259 -22.32 -31.81 21.85
CA LYS A 259 -22.53 -33.05 21.09
C LYS A 259 -23.30 -34.09 21.91
N ARG A 260 -22.94 -34.30 23.18
CA ARG A 260 -23.65 -35.24 24.07
C ARG A 260 -25.10 -34.80 24.31
N GLN A 261 -25.36 -33.51 24.47
CA GLN A 261 -26.71 -32.97 24.63
C GLN A 261 -27.55 -33.23 23.38
N LEU A 262 -27.04 -32.90 22.19
CA LEU A 262 -27.72 -33.17 20.92
C LEU A 262 -27.97 -34.66 20.70
N GLU A 263 -27.02 -35.54 21.07
CA GLU A 263 -27.22 -36.98 21.02
C GLU A 263 -28.35 -37.44 21.95
N ALA A 264 -28.45 -36.87 23.15
CA ALA A 264 -29.53 -37.16 24.09
C ALA A 264 -30.89 -36.67 23.57
N GLU A 265 -30.95 -35.46 22.99
CA GLU A 265 -32.15 -34.91 22.35
C GLU A 265 -32.61 -35.78 21.17
N LEU A 266 -31.68 -36.21 20.30
CA LEU A 266 -31.97 -37.11 19.20
C LEU A 266 -32.50 -38.46 19.67
N GLN A 267 -31.95 -39.01 20.76
CA GLN A 267 -32.46 -40.23 21.37
C GLN A 267 -33.87 -40.03 21.93
N ALA A 268 -34.14 -38.93 22.64
CA ALA A 268 -35.46 -38.60 23.13
C ALA A 268 -36.48 -38.48 21.98
N LEU A 269 -36.14 -37.75 20.91
CA LEU A 269 -36.97 -37.62 19.71
C LEU A 269 -37.25 -38.97 19.05
N ARG A 270 -36.27 -39.87 18.98
CA ARG A 270 -36.46 -41.25 18.46
C ARG A 270 -37.45 -42.05 19.30
N VAL A 271 -37.39 -41.94 20.64
CA VAL A 271 -38.33 -42.61 21.56
C VAL A 271 -39.74 -42.02 21.44
N HIS A 272 -39.85 -40.70 21.30
CA HIS A 272 -41.15 -40.05 21.06
C HIS A 272 -41.75 -40.47 19.72
N HIS A 273 -40.95 -40.51 18.65
CA HIS A 273 -41.40 -40.96 17.34
C HIS A 273 -41.77 -42.45 17.32
N SER A 274 -41.02 -43.33 18.00
CA SER A 274 -41.38 -44.75 18.10
C SER A 274 -42.68 -44.93 18.89
N SER A 275 -42.86 -44.24 20.01
CA SER A 275 -44.09 -44.26 20.81
C SER A 275 -45.29 -43.73 20.02
N GLN A 276 -45.10 -42.66 19.23
CA GLN A 276 -46.13 -42.08 18.38
C GLN A 276 -46.45 -42.98 17.17
N SER A 277 -45.46 -43.70 16.62
CA SER A 277 -45.65 -44.74 15.61
C SER A 277 -46.39 -45.96 16.16
N PHE A 278 -46.15 -46.37 17.40
CA PHE A 278 -46.93 -47.43 18.05
C PHE A 278 -48.37 -46.97 18.33
N ALA A 279 -48.57 -45.72 18.75
CA ALA A 279 -49.91 -45.14 18.94
C ALA A 279 -50.68 -44.98 17.62
N ALA A 280 -50.00 -44.57 16.53
CA ALA A 280 -50.57 -44.50 15.19
C ALA A 280 -50.85 -45.88 14.60
N SER A 281 -50.01 -46.88 14.87
CA SER A 281 -50.24 -48.28 14.50
C SER A 281 -51.44 -48.89 15.25
N PHE A 282 -51.60 -48.57 16.54
CA PHE A 282 -52.79 -48.94 17.32
C PHE A 282 -54.06 -48.22 16.84
N GLN A 283 -53.98 -46.97 16.40
CA GLN A 283 -55.11 -46.26 15.77
C GLN A 283 -55.47 -46.82 14.37
N SER A 284 -54.47 -47.21 13.56
CA SER A 284 -54.70 -47.88 12.27
C SER A 284 -55.29 -49.29 12.43
N LEU A 285 -54.94 -50.02 13.50
CA LEU A 285 -55.51 -51.34 13.80
C LEU A 285 -56.95 -51.29 14.33
N LEU A 286 -57.42 -50.14 14.84
CA LEU A 286 -58.81 -49.96 15.31
C LEU A 286 -59.80 -49.61 14.18
N LEU A 287 -59.34 -49.31 12.97
CA LEU A 287 -60.18 -48.80 11.87
C LEU A 287 -60.27 -49.69 10.61
N SER A 288 -59.82 -50.94 10.63
CA SER A 288 -59.79 -51.77 9.41
C SER A 288 -60.64 -53.05 9.51
N ASN A 289 -61.78 -53.06 8.78
CA ASN A 289 -62.49 -54.26 8.31
C ASN A 289 -62.04 -54.59 6.86
N PRO A 290 -62.25 -55.82 6.35
CA PRO A 290 -61.31 -56.48 5.41
C PRO A 290 -61.62 -56.35 3.90
N ASP A 291 -60.53 -56.24 3.12
CA ASP A 291 -60.19 -56.81 1.78
C ASP A 291 -61.08 -56.58 0.53
N PRO A 292 -60.60 -56.88 -0.72
CA PRO A 292 -59.34 -56.58 -1.44
C PRO A 292 -59.69 -56.09 -2.90
N PRO A 293 -58.92 -56.30 -4.01
CA PRO A 293 -57.49 -56.49 -4.27
C PRO A 293 -56.94 -55.43 -5.27
N LEU A 294 -55.63 -55.53 -5.60
CA LEU A 294 -54.99 -55.16 -6.88
C LEU A 294 -53.82 -54.15 -6.83
N GLU A 295 -52.83 -54.58 -7.61
CA GLU A 295 -51.79 -53.81 -8.29
C GLU A 295 -50.49 -53.47 -7.54
N CYS A 296 -49.48 -54.29 -7.87
CA CYS A 296 -48.09 -53.89 -7.99
C CYS A 296 -47.96 -52.59 -8.81
N SER A 297 -48.07 -51.43 -8.16
CA SER A 297 -47.54 -50.19 -8.71
C SER A 297 -46.10 -50.04 -8.24
N ALA A 298 -45.17 -50.21 -9.18
CA ALA A 298 -43.80 -49.72 -9.07
C ALA A 298 -43.83 -48.22 -8.79
N SER A 299 -43.84 -47.83 -7.51
CA SER A 299 -43.82 -46.44 -7.13
C SER A 299 -42.38 -45.95 -7.23
N GLN A 300 -42.17 -45.18 -8.30
CA GLN A 300 -40.99 -44.41 -8.61
C GLN A 300 -40.47 -43.76 -7.32
N LYS A 301 -39.27 -44.15 -6.91
CA LYS A 301 -38.52 -43.48 -5.83
C LYS A 301 -38.21 -42.07 -6.29
N THR A 302 -39.11 -41.11 -6.03
CA THR A 302 -38.73 -39.71 -5.96
C THR A 302 -37.77 -39.58 -4.77
N PRO A 303 -36.49 -39.22 -4.99
CA PRO A 303 -35.58 -38.99 -3.87
C PRO A 303 -36.16 -37.84 -3.04
N SER A 304 -36.22 -37.99 -1.72
CA SER A 304 -36.78 -36.97 -0.84
C SER A 304 -36.12 -35.61 -1.13
N PHE A 305 -36.89 -34.53 -1.02
CA PHE A 305 -36.43 -33.17 -1.30
C PHE A 305 -35.09 -32.82 -0.62
N GLN A 306 -34.86 -33.38 0.57
CA GLN A 306 -33.62 -33.24 1.34
C GLN A 306 -32.42 -33.92 0.67
N VAL A 307 -32.58 -35.10 0.07
CA VAL A 307 -31.52 -35.79 -0.69
C VAL A 307 -31.20 -35.01 -1.97
N GLN A 308 -32.19 -34.43 -2.64
CA GLN A 308 -31.97 -33.59 -3.83
C GLN A 308 -31.19 -32.32 -3.47
N THR A 309 -31.54 -31.64 -2.38
CA THR A 309 -30.83 -30.45 -1.90
C THR A 309 -29.37 -30.75 -1.53
N LEU A 310 -29.11 -31.87 -0.84
CA LEU A 310 -27.75 -32.28 -0.50
C LEU A 310 -26.92 -32.63 -1.75
N LEU A 311 -27.54 -33.20 -2.78
CA LEU A 311 -26.86 -33.53 -4.03
C LEU A 311 -26.46 -32.27 -4.80
N VAL A 312 -27.32 -31.24 -4.80
CA VAL A 312 -27.01 -29.91 -5.35
C VAL A 312 -25.88 -29.22 -4.58
N GLN A 313 -25.92 -29.27 -3.24
CA GLN A 313 -24.84 -28.71 -2.41
C GLN A 313 -23.51 -29.43 -2.63
N LEU A 314 -23.51 -30.76 -2.73
CA LEU A 314 -22.30 -31.54 -3.02
C LEU A 314 -21.75 -31.20 -4.41
N GLN A 315 -22.62 -31.01 -5.40
CA GLN A 315 -22.21 -30.60 -6.74
C GLN A 315 -21.68 -29.16 -6.78
N GLN A 316 -22.21 -28.28 -5.94
CA GLN A 316 -21.71 -26.92 -5.80
C GLN A 316 -20.32 -26.90 -5.15
N VAL A 317 -20.15 -27.62 -4.04
CA VAL A 317 -18.87 -27.74 -3.33
C VAL A 317 -17.81 -28.41 -4.21
N SER A 318 -18.19 -29.38 -5.06
CA SER A 318 -17.25 -30.01 -5.99
C SER A 318 -16.78 -29.07 -7.11
N ARG A 319 -17.65 -28.20 -7.62
CA ARG A 319 -17.29 -27.13 -8.57
C ARG A 319 -16.40 -26.08 -7.93
N GLU A 320 -16.70 -25.68 -6.69
CA GLU A 320 -15.88 -24.73 -5.93
C GLU A 320 -14.49 -25.30 -5.64
N LYS A 321 -14.41 -26.58 -5.25
CA LYS A 321 -13.14 -27.29 -5.09
C LYS A 321 -12.32 -27.27 -6.39
N GLN A 322 -12.93 -27.61 -7.53
CA GLN A 322 -12.26 -27.56 -8.83
C GLN A 322 -11.79 -26.14 -9.19
N SER A 323 -12.62 -25.13 -8.97
CA SER A 323 -12.27 -23.72 -9.20
C SER A 323 -11.08 -23.27 -8.34
N ILE A 324 -11.03 -23.69 -7.08
CA ILE A 324 -9.92 -23.39 -6.17
C ILE A 324 -8.65 -24.14 -6.59
N GLU A 325 -8.75 -25.41 -6.98
CA GLU A 325 -7.62 -26.20 -7.49
C GLU A 325 -7.01 -25.56 -8.74
N GLU A 326 -7.81 -25.11 -9.71
CA GLU A 326 -7.29 -24.39 -10.87
C GLU A 326 -6.62 -23.06 -10.49
N LYS A 327 -7.19 -22.30 -9.54
CA LYS A 327 -6.58 -21.07 -9.05
C LYS A 327 -5.25 -21.34 -8.34
N LEU A 328 -5.15 -22.44 -7.60
CA LEU A 328 -3.92 -22.86 -6.95
C LEU A 328 -2.86 -23.22 -8.00
N GLN A 329 -3.21 -23.99 -9.02
CA GLN A 329 -2.32 -24.34 -10.12
C GLN A 329 -1.77 -23.09 -10.82
N ARG A 330 -2.65 -22.14 -11.19
CA ARG A 330 -2.23 -20.86 -11.80
C ARG A 330 -1.27 -20.08 -10.90
N LYS A 331 -1.49 -20.06 -9.59
CA LYS A 331 -0.59 -19.40 -8.64
C LYS A 331 0.76 -20.12 -8.54
N GLN A 332 0.76 -21.45 -8.56
CA GLN A 332 1.98 -22.24 -8.51
C GLN A 332 2.83 -22.06 -9.77
N GLU A 333 2.21 -21.99 -10.95
CA GLU A 333 2.90 -21.66 -12.21
C GLU A 333 3.51 -20.25 -12.17
N ALA A 334 2.75 -19.26 -11.68
CA ALA A 334 3.25 -17.89 -11.52
C ALA A 334 4.42 -17.80 -10.52
N GLU A 335 4.36 -18.56 -9.43
CA GLU A 335 5.46 -18.68 -8.45
C GLU A 335 6.70 -19.31 -9.09
N GLN A 336 6.54 -20.38 -9.88
CA GLN A 336 7.63 -21.00 -10.62
C GLN A 336 8.28 -20.01 -11.60
N GLU A 337 7.48 -19.28 -12.38
CA GLU A 337 8.00 -18.27 -13.31
C GLU A 337 8.76 -17.14 -12.58
N ALA A 338 8.22 -16.67 -11.44
CA ALA A 338 8.89 -15.68 -10.61
C ALA A 338 10.21 -16.22 -10.06
N SER A 339 10.24 -17.47 -9.58
CA SER A 339 11.46 -18.12 -9.08
C SER A 339 12.53 -18.27 -10.17
N GLU A 340 12.13 -18.55 -11.41
CA GLU A 340 13.06 -18.58 -12.54
C GLU A 340 13.62 -17.20 -12.87
N LYS A 341 12.78 -16.16 -12.83
CA LYS A 341 13.22 -14.77 -13.03
C LYS A 341 14.23 -14.37 -11.97
N VAL A 342 13.99 -14.70 -10.71
CA VAL A 342 14.95 -14.47 -9.61
C VAL A 342 16.26 -15.19 -9.88
N ARG A 343 16.24 -16.49 -10.19
CA ARG A 343 17.47 -17.26 -10.53
C ARG A 343 18.22 -16.69 -11.75
N ARG A 344 17.52 -16.11 -12.73
CA ARG A 344 18.17 -15.43 -13.87
C ARG A 344 18.85 -14.14 -13.42
N LEU A 345 18.19 -13.35 -12.58
CA LEU A 345 18.74 -12.11 -12.03
C LEU A 345 19.92 -12.39 -11.09
N GLU A 346 19.85 -13.39 -10.24
CA GLU A 346 20.96 -13.82 -9.37
C GLU A 346 22.19 -14.18 -10.20
N ARG A 347 22.01 -14.97 -11.28
CA ARG A 347 23.10 -15.30 -12.21
C ARG A 347 23.68 -14.05 -12.88
N LEU A 348 22.83 -13.11 -13.32
CA LEU A 348 23.29 -11.86 -13.91
C LEU A 348 24.06 -11.00 -12.91
N VAL A 349 23.57 -10.88 -11.67
CA VAL A 349 24.23 -10.19 -10.58
C VAL A 349 25.58 -10.83 -10.30
N GLU A 350 25.67 -12.16 -10.28
CA GLU A 350 26.93 -12.86 -10.08
C GLU A 350 27.92 -12.64 -11.23
N VAL A 351 27.45 -12.63 -12.48
CA VAL A 351 28.26 -12.28 -13.66
C VAL A 351 28.75 -10.83 -13.57
N LEU A 352 27.89 -9.89 -13.17
CA LEU A 352 28.26 -8.49 -13.00
C LEU A 352 29.25 -8.32 -11.84
N ARG A 353 29.04 -8.99 -10.71
CA ARG A 353 30.02 -9.02 -9.60
C ARG A 353 31.37 -9.55 -10.06
N LYS A 354 31.39 -10.61 -10.88
CA LYS A 354 32.64 -11.14 -11.47
C LYS A 354 33.27 -10.12 -12.42
N LYS A 355 32.50 -9.52 -13.35
CA LYS A 355 33.01 -8.54 -14.33
C LYS A 355 33.45 -7.20 -13.73
N VAL A 356 32.85 -6.78 -12.61
CA VAL A 356 33.17 -5.54 -11.89
C VAL A 356 34.26 -5.79 -10.84
N GLY A 357 34.25 -6.95 -10.17
CA GLY A 357 35.20 -7.33 -9.13
C GLY A 357 36.53 -7.88 -9.65
N THR A 358 36.58 -8.46 -10.86
CA THR A 358 37.84 -8.69 -11.59
C THR A 358 38.00 -7.57 -12.61
N GLY A 359 38.94 -6.65 -12.38
CA GLY A 359 39.15 -5.42 -13.17
C GLY A 359 39.54 -5.63 -14.63
N SER A 360 38.64 -6.21 -15.43
CA SER A 360 38.79 -6.39 -16.88
C SER A 360 37.98 -5.32 -17.62
N LEU A 361 38.23 -4.05 -17.30
CA LEU A 361 38.02 -2.98 -18.27
C LEU A 361 39.20 -3.07 -19.25
N ARG A 362 39.10 -3.97 -20.23
CA ARG A 362 39.91 -3.84 -21.43
C ARG A 362 39.49 -2.54 -22.11
N VAL A 363 40.24 -1.48 -21.81
CA VAL A 363 40.28 -0.25 -22.60
C VAL A 363 40.66 -0.68 -24.01
N VAL A 364 39.69 -0.61 -24.91
CA VAL A 364 39.96 -0.64 -26.36
C VAL A 364 40.45 0.76 -26.69
N ILE A 365 41.75 0.84 -27.01
CA ILE A 365 42.40 2.02 -27.61
C ILE A 365 41.90 2.16 -29.04
#